data_AF-A0A7C5TI49-F1
#
_entry.id   AF-A0A7C5TI49-F1
#
_cell.length_a   1.000
_cell.length_b   1.000
_cell.length_c   1.000
_cell.angle_alpha   90.00
_cell.angle_beta   90.00
_cell.angle_gamma   90.00
#
_symmetry.space_group_name_H-M   'P 1'
#
loop_
_entity.id
_entity.type
_entity.pdbx_description
1 polymer ?
#
loop_
_entity_poly.entity_id
_entity_poly.type
_entity_poly.pdbx_seq_one_letter_code
_entity_poly.pdbx_strand_id
1 'polypeptide(L)'
;MRSGRKAIGKGAIIALVDLILFVALMSWVVFSKIPIGGPAGRASATVTSAGVVGGNIIRLTVVNDGEVRVRIREIRITDTGIEGSAAVGALLDPGASRQLDVSLARGSIASGQSVTLRITLITDKGDFTATVTVTG
;
A
#
# COMPACT_ATOMS: atom_id res chain seq x y z
N MET A 1 -63.69 -0.13 3.73
CA MET A 1 -62.43 0.25 3.06
C MET A 1 -61.33 -0.71 3.52
N ARG A 2 -60.86 -1.60 2.64
CA ARG A 2 -59.82 -2.62 2.92
C ARG A 2 -58.44 -1.93 2.92
N SER A 3 -57.83 -1.74 4.08
CA SER A 3 -56.44 -1.27 4.19
C SER A 3 -55.49 -2.44 3.96
N GLY A 4 -54.94 -2.53 2.74
CA GLY A 4 -53.91 -3.49 2.39
C GLY A 4 -52.55 -3.05 2.93
N ARG A 5 -52.18 -3.51 4.14
CA ARG A 5 -50.79 -3.44 4.59
C ARG A 5 -49.97 -4.36 3.68
N LYS A 6 -49.19 -3.80 2.76
CA LYS A 6 -48.18 -4.55 2.01
C LYS A 6 -47.20 -5.13 3.03
N ALA A 7 -47.33 -6.42 3.31
CA ALA A 7 -46.33 -7.16 4.05
C ALA A 7 -45.00 -7.03 3.30
N ILE A 8 -44.03 -6.38 3.93
CA ILE A 8 -42.65 -6.33 3.44
C ILE A 8 -42.17 -7.78 3.43
N GLY A 9 -42.09 -8.37 2.24
CA GLY A 9 -41.73 -9.77 2.07
C GLY A 9 -40.39 -10.05 2.74
N LYS A 10 -40.24 -11.22 3.35
CA LYS A 10 -39.02 -11.64 4.07
C LYS A 10 -37.72 -11.38 3.28
N GLY A 11 -37.77 -11.43 1.94
CA GLY A 11 -36.64 -11.10 1.08
C GLY A 11 -36.17 -9.63 1.16
N ALA A 12 -37.07 -8.67 1.38
CA ALA A 12 -36.71 -7.26 1.54
C ALA A 12 -36.04 -6.99 2.91
N ILE A 13 -36.39 -7.76 3.95
CA ILE A 13 -35.74 -7.68 5.25
C ILE A 13 -34.32 -8.27 5.18
N ILE A 14 -34.16 -9.41 4.49
CA ILE A 14 -32.83 -10.02 4.27
C ILE A 14 -31.93 -9.08 3.47
N ALA A 15 -32.43 -8.48 2.38
CA ALA A 15 -31.67 -7.53 1.58
C ALA A 15 -31.24 -6.27 2.37
N LEU A 16 -32.08 -5.78 3.29
CA LEU A 16 -31.76 -4.64 4.13
C LEU A 16 -30.66 -4.98 5.16
N VAL A 17 -30.74 -6.16 5.78
CA VAL A 17 -29.74 -6.65 6.75
C VAL A 17 -28.39 -6.85 6.07
N ASP A 18 -28.37 -7.41 4.86
CA ASP A 18 -27.15 -7.65 4.09
C ASP A 18 -26.49 -6.33 3.66
N LEU A 19 -27.28 -5.33 3.27
CA LEU A 19 -26.78 -3.99 2.96
C LEU A 19 -26.17 -3.30 4.18
N ILE A 20 -26.79 -3.41 5.35
CA ILE A 20 -26.27 -2.83 6.60
C ILE A 20 -24.95 -3.50 7.00
N LEU A 21 -24.87 -4.83 6.91
CA LEU A 21 -23.63 -5.57 7.16
C LEU A 21 -22.53 -5.20 6.18
N PHE A 22 -22.86 -5.06 4.90
CA PHE A 22 -21.91 -4.64 3.87
C PHE A 22 -21.37 -3.22 4.11
N VAL A 23 -22.25 -2.27 4.46
CA VAL A 23 -21.85 -0.88 4.79
C VAL A 23 -21.01 -0.82 6.07
N ALA A 24 -21.32 -1.63 7.09
CA ALA A 24 -20.55 -1.71 8.33
C ALA A 24 -19.15 -2.30 8.10
N LEU A 25 -19.04 -3.35 7.26
CA LEU A 25 -17.75 -3.96 6.91
C LEU A 25 -16.88 -2.98 6.10
N MET A 26 -17.49 -2.29 5.12
CA MET A 26 -16.78 -1.29 4.32
C MET A 26 -16.37 -0.07 5.15
N SER A 27 -17.18 0.33 6.13
CA SER A 27 -16.82 1.41 7.06
C SER A 27 -15.62 1.03 7.95
N TRP A 28 -15.48 -0.23 8.36
CA TRP A 28 -14.32 -0.68 9.13
C TRP A 28 -13.02 -0.67 8.31
N VAL A 29 -13.09 -1.07 7.03
CA VAL A 29 -11.94 -1.07 6.12
C VAL A 29 -11.48 0.35 5.79
N VAL A 30 -12.40 1.33 5.75
CA VAL A 30 -12.08 2.71 5.40
C VAL A 30 -11.68 3.56 6.62
N PHE A 31 -12.25 3.33 7.81
CA PHE A 31 -11.96 4.16 9.01
C PHE A 31 -10.73 3.73 9.81
N SER A 32 -10.21 2.53 9.60
CA SER A 32 -8.99 2.04 10.28
C SER A 32 -7.69 2.75 9.84
N LYS A 33 -7.77 3.70 8.89
CA LYS A 33 -6.64 4.49 8.38
C LYS A 33 -6.67 5.98 8.74
N ILE A 34 -7.43 6.41 9.74
CA ILE A 34 -7.35 7.79 10.24
C ILE A 34 -6.37 7.85 11.42
N PRO A 35 -5.11 8.29 11.23
CA PRO A 35 -4.17 8.46 12.34
C PRO A 35 -4.60 9.62 13.24
N ILE A 36 -5.01 9.31 14.47
CA ILE A 36 -5.27 10.28 15.53
C ILE A 36 -3.93 10.59 16.22
N GLY A 37 -3.44 11.83 16.10
CA GLY A 37 -2.48 12.43 17.04
C GLY A 37 -1.02 12.58 16.57
N GLY A 38 -0.63 13.84 16.36
CA GLY A 38 0.74 14.33 16.12
C GLY A 38 0.68 15.71 15.43
N PRO A 39 1.69 16.60 15.55
CA PRO A 39 1.68 17.87 14.83
C PRO A 39 1.39 17.60 13.35
N ALA A 40 0.48 18.38 12.78
CA ALA A 40 -0.05 18.20 11.43
C ALA A 40 1.05 18.48 10.39
N GLY A 41 2.00 17.57 10.27
CA GLY A 41 3.01 17.58 9.23
C GLY A 41 2.70 16.49 8.21
N ARG A 42 2.90 16.80 6.93
CA ARG A 42 2.65 15.85 5.84
C ARG A 42 3.62 14.67 5.97
N ALA A 43 3.10 13.45 6.15
CA ALA A 43 3.89 12.24 5.96
C ALA A 43 3.99 11.91 4.47
N SER A 44 5.20 11.65 3.99
CA SER A 44 5.42 11.22 2.61
C SER A 44 6.71 10.41 2.51
N ALA A 45 6.68 9.35 1.71
CA ALA A 45 7.86 8.58 1.37
C ALA A 45 7.79 8.19 -0.10
N THR A 46 8.88 8.42 -0.82
CA THR A 46 8.94 8.26 -2.27
C THR A 46 10.15 7.41 -2.66
N VAL A 47 9.98 6.54 -3.64
CA VAL A 47 11.10 5.81 -4.27
C VAL A 47 11.64 6.67 -5.41
N THR A 48 12.92 7.05 -5.32
CA THR A 48 13.56 7.95 -6.30
C THR A 48 14.37 7.22 -7.36
N SER A 49 14.86 6.03 -7.03
CA SER A 49 15.55 5.16 -7.99
C SER A 49 15.41 3.70 -7.58
N ALA A 50 15.52 2.82 -8.58
CA ALA A 50 15.47 1.38 -8.40
C ALA A 50 16.37 0.69 -9.44
N GLY A 51 17.10 -0.35 -9.03
CA GLY A 51 17.92 -1.14 -9.95
C GLY A 51 18.16 -2.54 -9.40
N VAL A 52 18.37 -3.51 -10.29
CA VAL A 52 18.78 -4.86 -9.89
C VAL A 52 20.24 -4.82 -9.48
N VAL A 53 20.57 -5.38 -8.32
CA VAL A 53 21.94 -5.41 -7.77
C VAL A 53 22.56 -6.81 -7.75
N GLY A 54 21.81 -7.82 -8.19
CA GLY A 54 22.27 -9.19 -8.33
C GLY A 54 21.15 -10.20 -8.11
N GLY A 55 21.11 -11.24 -8.95
CA GLY A 55 20.08 -12.27 -8.90
C GLY A 55 18.67 -11.67 -8.93
N ASN A 56 17.89 -11.95 -7.89
CA ASN A 56 16.51 -11.48 -7.73
C ASN A 56 16.38 -10.33 -6.74
N ILE A 57 17.43 -9.53 -6.52
CA ILE A 57 17.43 -8.42 -5.57
C ILE A 57 17.33 -7.08 -6.30
N ILE A 58 16.31 -6.30 -5.95
CA ILE A 58 16.14 -4.91 -6.36
C ILE A 58 16.57 -3.99 -5.21
N ARG A 59 17.50 -3.09 -5.48
CA ARG A 59 17.85 -1.99 -4.58
C ARG A 59 17.04 -0.76 -4.90
N LEU A 60 16.39 -0.20 -3.88
CA LEU A 60 15.55 0.98 -3.96
C LEU A 60 16.18 2.12 -3.17
N THR A 61 16.18 3.34 -3.71
CA THR A 61 16.48 4.54 -2.94
C THR A 61 15.17 5.18 -2.50
N VAL A 62 14.88 5.11 -1.20
CA VAL A 62 13.67 5.71 -0.62
C VAL A 62 14.03 7.02 0.07
N VAL A 63 13.24 8.05 -0.17
CA VAL A 63 13.38 9.38 0.43
C VAL A 63 12.12 9.68 1.23
N ASN A 64 12.28 10.25 2.42
CA ASN A 64 11.17 10.90 3.12
C ASN A 64 11.07 12.35 2.64
N ASP A 65 10.13 12.60 1.71
CA ASP A 65 9.82 13.94 1.18
C ASP A 65 8.73 14.66 2.00
N GLY A 66 8.38 14.11 3.16
CA GLY A 66 7.46 14.69 4.12
C GLY A 66 8.16 15.58 5.15
N GLU A 67 7.34 16.11 6.06
CA GLU A 67 7.76 16.99 7.16
C GLU A 67 7.93 16.24 8.48
N VAL A 68 7.44 15.00 8.54
CA VAL A 68 7.50 14.14 9.73
C VAL A 68 8.30 12.89 9.46
N ARG A 69 8.90 12.36 10.51
CA ARG A 69 9.63 11.08 10.47
C ARG A 69 8.69 9.92 10.12
N VAL A 70 9.16 9.01 9.27
CA VAL A 70 8.41 7.85 8.79
C VAL A 70 9.20 6.57 9.08
N ARG A 71 8.52 5.51 9.54
CA ARG A 71 9.07 4.17 9.69
C ARG A 71 8.55 3.27 8.57
N ILE A 72 9.43 2.83 7.67
CA ILE A 72 9.15 1.83 6.65
C ILE A 72 9.17 0.46 7.31
N ARG A 73 8.00 -0.17 7.41
CA ARG A 73 7.84 -1.50 8.02
C ARG A 73 8.13 -2.59 6.99
N GLU A 74 7.53 -2.44 5.82
CA GLU A 74 7.61 -3.40 4.73
C GLU A 74 7.63 -2.67 3.39
N ILE A 75 8.30 -3.26 2.41
CA ILE A 75 8.20 -2.87 1.01
C ILE A 75 7.58 -4.04 0.26
N ARG A 76 6.64 -3.73 -0.65
CA ARG A 76 6.06 -4.70 -1.57
C ARG A 76 6.24 -4.24 -3.01
N ILE A 77 6.57 -5.18 -3.87
CA ILE A 77 6.65 -5.00 -5.31
C ILE A 77 5.59 -5.89 -5.94
N THR A 78 4.77 -5.32 -6.81
CA THR A 78 3.70 -6.07 -7.48
C THR A 78 3.54 -5.59 -8.90
N ASP A 79 3.69 -6.50 -9.85
CA ASP A 79 3.34 -6.32 -11.26
C ASP A 79 2.97 -7.69 -11.87
N THR A 80 2.55 -7.71 -13.13
CA THR A 80 2.21 -8.92 -13.87
C THR A 80 3.41 -9.87 -13.94
N GLY A 81 3.44 -10.89 -13.06
CA GLY A 81 4.49 -11.91 -13.04
C GLY A 81 5.74 -11.55 -12.22
N ILE A 82 5.79 -10.36 -11.59
CA ILE A 82 6.88 -9.95 -10.70
C ILE A 82 6.30 -9.59 -9.33
N GLU A 83 6.75 -10.29 -8.30
CA GLU A 83 6.34 -10.06 -6.91
C GLU A 83 7.57 -10.12 -6.00
N GLY A 84 7.64 -9.21 -5.03
CA GLY A 84 8.73 -9.18 -4.05
C GLY A 84 8.31 -8.47 -2.78
N SER A 85 8.97 -8.79 -1.68
CA SER A 85 8.76 -8.09 -0.42
C SER A 85 10.01 -8.08 0.46
N ALA A 86 10.09 -7.08 1.32
CA ALA A 86 11.12 -6.98 2.34
C ALA A 86 10.55 -6.38 3.62
N ALA A 87 10.78 -7.06 4.75
CA ALA A 87 10.58 -6.46 6.06
C ALA A 87 11.82 -5.63 6.40
N VAL A 88 11.64 -4.31 6.52
CA VAL A 88 12.76 -3.38 6.62
C VAL A 88 12.93 -2.83 8.04
N GLY A 89 11.84 -2.36 8.64
CA GLY A 89 11.88 -1.68 9.94
C GLY A 89 12.73 -0.39 9.97
N ALA A 90 12.97 0.26 8.81
CA ALA A 90 13.84 1.42 8.72
C ALA A 90 13.12 2.71 9.14
N LEU A 91 13.80 3.53 9.94
CA LEU A 91 13.38 4.89 10.29
C LEU A 91 14.02 5.89 9.33
N LEU A 92 13.23 6.80 8.74
CA LEU A 92 13.71 7.88 7.89
C LEU A 92 13.24 9.24 8.45
N ASP A 93 14.20 10.11 8.75
CA ASP A 93 13.97 11.51 9.09
C ASP A 93 13.50 12.32 7.88
N PRO A 94 12.79 13.45 8.08
CA PRO A 94 12.42 14.37 6.99
C PRO A 94 13.65 14.77 6.15
N GLY A 95 13.52 14.66 4.82
CA GLY A 95 14.59 14.96 3.86
C GLY A 95 15.69 13.90 3.75
N ALA A 96 15.68 12.87 4.60
CA ALA A 96 16.67 11.80 4.54
C ALA A 96 16.34 10.76 3.46
N SER A 97 17.39 10.12 2.94
CA SER A 97 17.30 9.02 1.98
C SER A 97 17.95 7.75 2.53
N ARG A 98 17.50 6.58 2.05
CA ARG A 98 18.07 5.29 2.41
C ARG A 98 17.94 4.29 1.28
N GLN A 99 18.99 3.49 1.08
CA GLN A 99 18.96 2.34 0.17
C GLN A 99 18.42 1.11 0.88
N LEU A 100 17.47 0.42 0.23
CA LEU A 100 16.75 -0.73 0.76
C LEU A 100 16.70 -1.82 -0.30
N ASP A 101 17.08 -3.03 0.08
CA ASP A 101 17.10 -4.18 -0.82
C ASP A 101 15.83 -5.00 -0.65
N VAL A 102 15.22 -5.38 -1.78
CA VAL A 102 13.98 -6.16 -1.85
C VAL A 102 14.22 -7.38 -2.71
N SER A 103 13.97 -8.55 -2.14
CA SER A 103 14.04 -9.82 -2.86
C SER A 103 12.74 -10.08 -3.62
N LEU A 104 12.85 -10.44 -4.89
CA LEU A 104 11.76 -10.94 -5.70
C LEU A 104 11.49 -12.41 -5.36
N ALA A 105 10.27 -12.68 -4.90
CA ALA A 105 9.78 -14.03 -4.65
C ALA A 105 9.27 -14.69 -5.94
N ARG A 106 8.83 -13.89 -6.91
CA ARG A 106 8.37 -14.35 -8.22
C ARG A 106 8.88 -13.40 -9.30
N GLY A 107 9.27 -13.99 -10.43
CA GLY A 107 9.81 -13.25 -11.56
C GLY A 107 11.26 -12.84 -11.36
N SER A 108 11.84 -12.30 -12.43
CA SER A 108 13.20 -11.77 -12.47
C SER A 108 13.26 -10.70 -13.56
N ILE A 109 14.19 -9.76 -13.43
CA ILE A 109 14.45 -8.74 -14.46
C ILE A 109 15.80 -9.10 -15.07
N ALA A 110 15.82 -9.37 -16.37
CA ALA A 110 17.05 -9.73 -17.07
C ALA A 110 17.97 -8.51 -17.22
N SER A 111 19.28 -8.76 -17.31
CA SER A 111 20.25 -7.70 -17.52
C SER A 111 19.97 -6.92 -18.82
N GLY A 112 19.98 -5.59 -18.74
CA GLY A 112 19.62 -4.71 -19.86
C GLY A 112 18.12 -4.55 -20.11
N GLN A 113 17.25 -5.28 -19.38
CA GLN A 113 15.81 -5.08 -19.43
C GLN A 113 15.40 -3.91 -18.51
N SER A 114 14.42 -3.12 -18.95
CA SER A 114 13.76 -2.13 -18.09
C SER A 114 12.29 -2.51 -17.91
N VAL A 115 11.85 -2.58 -16.66
CA VAL A 115 10.47 -2.95 -16.30
C VAL A 115 9.90 -1.91 -15.36
N THR A 116 8.67 -1.49 -15.61
CA THR A 116 7.96 -0.54 -14.73
C THR A 116 7.21 -1.31 -13.66
N LEU A 117 7.60 -1.15 -12.40
CA LEU A 117 7.01 -1.85 -11.27
C LEU A 117 6.21 -0.90 -10.38
N ARG A 118 5.14 -1.41 -9.79
CA ARG A 118 4.45 -0.74 -8.69
C ARG A 118 5.08 -1.17 -7.37
N ILE A 119 5.59 -0.19 -6.63
CA ILE A 119 6.23 -0.37 -5.33
C ILE A 119 5.34 0.26 -4.26
N THR A 120 5.04 -0.48 -3.21
CA THR A 120 4.27 -0.01 -2.05
C THR A 120 5.16 -0.02 -0.82
N LEU A 121 5.34 1.15 -0.21
CA LEU A 121 5.99 1.33 1.07
C LEU A 121 4.92 1.29 2.16
N ILE A 122 4.91 0.23 2.98
CA ILE A 122 4.02 0.11 4.13
C ILE A 122 4.72 0.76 5.32
N THR A 123 4.11 1.81 5.87
CA THR A 123 4.72 2.61 6.94
C THR A 123 3.84 2.70 8.17
N ASP A 124 4.37 3.28 9.26
CA ASP A 124 3.57 3.64 10.43
C ASP A 124 2.66 4.86 10.22
N LYS A 125 2.79 5.58 9.09
CA LYS A 125 2.00 6.78 8.75
C LYS A 125 1.07 6.57 7.56
N GLY A 126 0.96 5.36 7.04
CA GLY A 126 0.16 5.01 5.88
C GLY A 126 0.98 4.29 4.80
N ASP A 127 0.31 3.90 3.73
CA ASP A 127 0.94 3.21 2.60
C ASP A 127 1.22 4.22 1.49
N PHE A 128 2.46 4.26 1.00
CA PHE A 128 2.85 5.10 -0.12
C PHE A 128 3.14 4.23 -1.33
N THR A 129 2.54 4.55 -2.47
CA THR A 129 2.74 3.80 -3.73
C THR A 129 3.50 4.65 -4.73
N ALA A 130 4.50 4.07 -5.37
CA ALA A 130 5.23 4.67 -6.48
C ALA A 130 5.30 3.70 -7.65
N THR A 131 5.28 4.25 -8.86
CA THR A 131 5.56 3.50 -10.09
C THR A 131 6.97 3.85 -10.54
N VAL A 132 7.85 2.86 -10.62
CA VAL A 132 9.28 3.07 -10.87
C VAL A 132 9.77 2.14 -11.97
N THR A 133 10.51 2.68 -12.92
CA THR A 133 11.24 1.88 -13.89
C THR A 133 12.49 1.31 -13.23
N VAL A 134 12.58 -0.02 -13.19
CA VAL A 134 13.71 -0.78 -12.67
C VAL A 134 14.50 -1.34 -13.86
N THR A 135 15.80 -1.10 -13.88
CA THR A 135 16.70 -1.64 -14.89
C THR A 135 17.52 -2.80 -14.31
N GLY A 136 17.64 -3.88 -15.08
CA GLY A 136 18.40 -5.09 -14.78
C GLY A 136 19.86 -5.05 -15.22
#